data_AF-A0A0A1FBZ5-F1
#
_entry.id   AF-A0A0A1FBZ5-F1
#
_cell.length_a   1.000
_cell.length_b   1.000
_cell.length_c   1.000
_cell.angle_alpha   90.00
_cell.angle_beta   90.00
_cell.angle_gamma   90.00
#
_symmetry.space_group_name_H-M   'P 1'
#
loop_
_entity.id
_entity.type
_entity.pdbx_description
1 polymer ?
#
loop_
_entity_poly.entity_id
_entity_poly.type
_entity_poly.pdbx_seq_one_letter_code
_entity_poly.pdbx_strand_id
1 'polypeptide(L)'
;MQRARALCALSAQPNELSCSGNLFVGIFFDGTGNNEDNDYKAYINDPSKQKHSNVVRLYHTYLPNKIGTNAYYPYYIPGVGTPFPQIGDAGGGLGSATSWGGEPRIIWGLTRIFNAVHAYHTNSNLIPDSQAKAITEGLGGVGSVGAQRRYSLKQVWQEKLKAAIKDRKPEILQISVSVFGFSRGAAEARTFVNWLYEICEQKDGGWRFAGIPLRVQFMGLFDTVASVGIAGLYTIVEGHQSWADGTMQIHPHVEQCLHFVAAHEVRGCFPSDSVRVEGKYPPNAKEYLYPGMHSDVGGGYDNASQGKSTDLARIPGFEMYCAALAAGVPLTQYHDLDKKVATALTPDQAAIDAFKSYSSLAAITPGPLEDMVRQHMSWYFSYRWQSRDDSYAQRSFFGRAKKSAPAEVKYLQRTQRAFMHVVMKLGEEIDQRIKSPSMWSNDDALETPYARSQSSIVSIMPLISAADSAIEFNNRRTASNEDTQGRIDAKAANILADVARWRKWLSDQNQAEVRDAEAPERDPLSLVDALKPAKIPEAVGEFFDTYVHDSMAGFAANSSVDEFIWNGIGMAKFRRIYFGDRGDAMTKEAVEKTNKERVAKASHDRRQRAQWDSESREFSRTQMPMR
;
A
#
# COMPACT_ATOMS: atom_id res chain seq x y z
N MET A 1 13.00 9.89 30.82
CA MET A 1 12.09 9.99 31.98
C MET A 1 10.61 9.82 31.64
N GLN A 2 10.07 10.37 30.53
CA GLN A 2 8.64 10.25 30.19
C GLN A 2 8.18 8.82 29.85
N ARG A 3 8.97 8.02 29.12
CA ARG A 3 8.67 6.60 28.84
C ARG A 3 8.61 5.73 30.10
N ALA A 4 9.46 6.00 31.09
CA ALA A 4 9.44 5.32 32.39
C ALA A 4 8.18 5.69 33.19
N ARG A 5 7.73 6.96 33.15
CA ARG A 5 6.44 7.38 33.74
C ARG A 5 5.23 6.73 33.05
N ALA A 6 5.27 6.54 31.73
CA ALA A 6 4.21 5.85 30.99
C ALA A 6 4.15 4.35 31.36
N LEU A 7 5.29 3.68 31.46
CA LEU A 7 5.38 2.28 31.90
C LEU A 7 4.93 2.10 33.36
N CYS A 8 5.29 3.02 34.26
CA CYS A 8 4.75 3.05 35.63
C CYS A 8 3.26 3.44 35.72
N ALA A 9 2.71 4.10 34.69
CA ALA A 9 1.28 4.43 34.64
C ALA A 9 0.42 3.25 34.14
N LEU A 10 1.01 2.31 33.38
CA LEU A 10 0.36 1.04 33.04
C LEU A 10 0.23 0.11 34.27
N SER A 11 1.08 0.29 35.29
CA SER A 11 1.00 -0.43 36.57
C SER A 11 0.10 0.26 37.60
N ALA A 12 -0.97 0.93 37.16
CA ALA A 12 -1.91 1.59 38.07
C ALA A 12 -2.49 0.57 39.07
N GLN A 13 -2.34 0.85 40.36
CA GLN A 13 -2.94 0.03 41.41
C GLN A 13 -4.46 0.28 41.42
N PRO A 14 -5.30 -0.75 41.24
CA PRO A 14 -6.76 -0.59 41.12
C PRO A 14 -7.41 0.11 42.33
N ASN A 15 -6.78 0.02 43.50
CA ASN A 15 -7.33 0.46 44.78
C ASN A 15 -6.82 1.82 45.29
N GLU A 16 -5.95 2.52 44.54
CA GLU A 16 -5.44 3.83 44.96
C GLU A 16 -6.09 4.97 44.15
N LEU A 17 -7.03 5.67 44.80
CA LEU A 17 -7.59 6.92 44.28
C LEU A 17 -6.61 8.07 44.56
N SER A 18 -6.22 8.77 43.50
CA SER A 18 -5.31 9.92 43.52
C SER A 18 -6.04 11.21 43.13
N CYS A 19 -5.50 12.37 43.50
CA CYS A 19 -6.03 13.66 43.04
C CYS A 19 -5.74 13.96 41.56
N SER A 20 -5.01 13.07 40.88
CA SER A 20 -4.63 13.17 39.47
C SER A 20 -4.51 11.81 38.77
N GLY A 21 -4.57 11.78 37.45
CA GLY A 21 -4.42 10.57 36.64
C GLY A 21 -4.01 10.87 35.21
N ASN A 22 -3.78 9.81 34.43
CA ASN A 22 -3.41 9.90 33.02
C ASN A 22 -4.58 9.51 32.13
N LEU A 23 -4.65 10.15 30.97
CA LEU A 23 -5.61 9.84 29.93
C LEU A 23 -4.90 9.17 28.75
N PHE A 24 -5.34 7.96 28.40
CA PHE A 24 -4.84 7.23 27.25
C PHE A 24 -5.92 7.10 26.18
N VAL A 25 -5.60 7.51 24.96
CA VAL A 25 -6.54 7.46 23.84
C VAL A 25 -5.96 6.62 22.71
N GLY A 26 -6.67 5.56 22.34
CA GLY A 26 -6.34 4.70 21.19
C GLY A 26 -7.23 5.06 20.02
N ILE A 27 -6.65 5.39 18.87
CA ILE A 27 -7.38 5.72 17.64
C ILE A 27 -7.03 4.68 16.58
N PHE A 28 -8.05 4.03 16.00
CA PHE A 28 -7.88 2.87 15.11
C PHE A 28 -8.62 3.11 13.79
N PHE A 29 -7.90 3.51 12.74
CA PHE A 29 -8.44 3.76 11.40
C PHE A 29 -8.32 2.52 10.51
N ASP A 30 -9.42 1.86 10.20
CA ASP A 30 -9.36 0.64 9.39
C ASP A 30 -9.18 0.91 7.87
N GLY A 31 -8.73 -0.10 7.15
CA GLY A 31 -8.47 -0.02 5.71
C GLY A 31 -9.73 -0.05 4.86
N THR A 32 -9.59 0.34 3.59
CA THR A 32 -10.68 0.39 2.61
C THR A 32 -11.48 -0.92 2.60
N GLY A 33 -12.80 -0.83 2.73
CA GLY A 33 -13.68 -2.01 2.70
C GLY A 33 -13.65 -2.88 3.96
N ASN A 34 -13.00 -2.44 5.05
CA ASN A 34 -13.01 -3.14 6.34
C ASN A 34 -13.90 -2.43 7.36
N ASN A 35 -14.69 -3.21 8.09
CA ASN A 35 -15.62 -2.74 9.09
C ASN A 35 -15.83 -3.80 10.17
N GLU A 36 -15.48 -3.52 11.42
CA GLU A 36 -15.64 -4.44 12.56
C GLU A 36 -17.06 -5.04 12.66
N ASP A 37 -18.11 -4.24 12.45
CA ASP A 37 -19.48 -4.73 12.60
C ASP A 37 -19.81 -5.75 11.50
N ASN A 38 -19.39 -5.46 10.25
CA ASN A 38 -19.67 -6.33 9.11
C ASN A 38 -18.75 -7.54 9.04
N ASP A 39 -17.48 -7.37 9.38
CA ASP A 39 -16.43 -8.36 9.16
C ASP A 39 -16.17 -9.24 10.39
N TYR A 40 -16.60 -8.79 11.59
CA TYR A 40 -16.42 -9.52 12.84
C TYR A 40 -17.73 -9.76 13.58
N LYS A 41 -18.44 -8.69 13.99
CA LYS A 41 -19.59 -8.83 14.89
C LYS A 41 -20.76 -9.57 14.24
N ALA A 42 -21.00 -9.34 12.95
CA ALA A 42 -22.01 -10.07 12.17
C ALA A 42 -21.78 -11.59 12.13
N TYR A 43 -20.54 -12.03 12.32
CA TYR A 43 -20.13 -13.45 12.26
C TYR A 43 -19.61 -13.97 13.61
N ILE A 44 -20.04 -13.39 14.73
CA ILE A 44 -19.55 -13.80 16.07
C ILE A 44 -19.80 -15.29 16.40
N ASN A 45 -20.83 -15.88 15.78
CA ASN A 45 -21.22 -17.29 15.92
C ASN A 45 -20.62 -18.20 14.84
N ASP A 46 -19.93 -17.63 13.84
CA ASP A 46 -19.29 -18.38 12.77
C ASP A 46 -17.91 -17.78 12.43
N PRO A 47 -16.88 -18.05 13.28
CA PRO A 47 -15.55 -17.50 13.08
C PRO A 47 -14.92 -17.81 11.72
N SER A 48 -15.40 -18.85 11.02
CA SER A 48 -14.92 -19.20 9.68
C SER A 48 -15.22 -18.12 8.64
N LYS A 49 -16.22 -17.27 8.88
CA LYS A 49 -16.61 -16.13 8.02
C LYS A 49 -16.04 -14.80 8.47
N GLN A 50 -15.28 -14.77 9.57
CA GLN A 50 -14.68 -13.54 10.06
C GLN A 50 -13.50 -13.09 9.18
N LYS A 51 -13.46 -11.79 8.90
CA LYS A 51 -12.50 -11.14 8.01
C LYS A 51 -11.75 -10.02 8.76
N HIS A 52 -10.90 -10.40 9.71
CA HIS A 52 -10.23 -9.41 10.56
C HIS A 52 -9.15 -8.64 9.79
N SER A 53 -9.23 -7.32 9.85
CA SER A 53 -8.05 -6.47 9.70
C SER A 53 -7.17 -6.57 10.96
N ASN A 54 -5.89 -6.26 10.82
CA ASN A 54 -4.98 -6.12 11.96
C ASN A 54 -5.35 -4.91 12.83
N VAL A 55 -6.03 -3.90 12.27
CA VAL A 55 -6.54 -2.76 13.04
C VAL A 55 -7.61 -3.23 14.03
N VAL A 56 -8.57 -4.05 13.60
CA VAL A 56 -9.59 -4.65 14.48
C VAL A 56 -8.94 -5.55 15.53
N ARG A 57 -7.99 -6.42 15.13
CA ARG A 57 -7.26 -7.28 16.08
C ARG A 57 -6.60 -6.45 17.19
N LEU A 58 -5.90 -5.37 16.83
CA LEU A 58 -5.24 -4.49 17.80
C LEU A 58 -6.24 -3.71 18.66
N TYR A 59 -7.34 -3.22 18.05
CA TYR A 59 -8.41 -2.53 18.78
C TYR A 59 -9.00 -3.40 19.89
N HIS A 60 -9.22 -4.70 19.62
CA HIS A 60 -9.72 -5.66 20.61
C HIS A 60 -8.71 -5.97 21.74
N THR A 61 -7.44 -5.64 21.57
CA THR A 61 -6.43 -5.79 22.64
C THR A 61 -6.30 -4.56 23.52
N TYR A 62 -6.91 -3.42 23.17
CA TYR A 62 -6.74 -2.18 23.93
C TYR A 62 -7.55 -2.22 25.23
N LEU A 63 -6.96 -1.76 26.35
CA LEU A 63 -7.65 -1.72 27.64
C LEU A 63 -8.88 -0.81 27.56
N PRO A 64 -10.10 -1.30 27.85
CA PRO A 64 -11.25 -0.44 27.97
C PRO A 64 -11.40 0.07 29.42
N ASN A 65 -11.96 1.27 29.59
CA ASN A 65 -12.47 1.83 30.85
C ASN A 65 -11.41 2.54 31.74
N LYS A 66 -11.76 2.75 33.01
CA LYS A 66 -10.97 3.49 34.00
C LYS A 66 -10.37 2.49 35.01
N ILE A 67 -9.07 2.59 35.28
CA ILE A 67 -8.37 1.80 36.31
C ILE A 67 -7.76 2.80 37.31
N GLY A 68 -8.29 2.81 38.53
CA GLY A 68 -7.98 3.86 39.52
C GLY A 68 -8.32 5.25 38.97
N THR A 69 -7.32 6.13 38.89
CA THR A 69 -7.47 7.47 38.29
C THR A 69 -7.10 7.54 36.82
N ASN A 70 -6.53 6.49 36.22
CA ASN A 70 -6.21 6.48 34.80
C ASN A 70 -7.43 6.07 33.98
N ALA A 71 -7.64 6.68 32.81
CA ALA A 71 -8.70 6.27 31.89
C ALA A 71 -8.14 5.90 30.51
N TYR A 72 -8.77 4.90 29.91
CA TYR A 72 -8.38 4.31 28.63
C TYR A 72 -9.60 4.33 27.70
N TYR A 73 -9.49 5.08 26.61
CA TYR A 73 -10.56 5.22 25.61
C TYR A 73 -10.07 4.78 24.23
N PRO A 74 -10.42 3.55 23.79
CA PRO A 74 -10.22 3.12 22.42
C PRO A 74 -11.38 3.60 21.53
N TYR A 75 -11.06 4.11 20.35
CA TYR A 75 -12.02 4.50 19.32
C TYR A 75 -11.67 3.81 18.00
N TYR A 76 -12.62 3.02 17.51
CA TYR A 76 -12.57 2.39 16.20
C TYR A 76 -13.24 3.27 15.15
N ILE A 77 -12.59 3.41 13.99
CA ILE A 77 -13.08 4.16 12.84
C ILE A 77 -13.13 3.18 11.64
N PRO A 78 -14.32 2.86 11.11
CA PRO A 78 -14.44 1.93 10.00
C PRO A 78 -13.82 2.51 8.73
N GLY A 79 -13.26 1.65 7.90
CA GLY A 79 -12.56 2.07 6.69
C GLY A 79 -13.49 2.67 5.64
N VAL A 80 -12.93 3.50 4.76
CA VAL A 80 -13.66 4.09 3.64
C VAL A 80 -14.31 3.02 2.76
N GLY A 81 -15.49 3.33 2.22
CA GLY A 81 -16.27 2.40 1.43
C GLY A 81 -17.23 1.51 2.23
N THR A 82 -17.17 1.56 3.56
CA THR A 82 -18.09 0.85 4.46
C THR A 82 -19.01 1.82 5.20
N PRO A 83 -20.16 1.36 5.70
CA PRO A 83 -21.07 2.21 6.46
C PRO A 83 -20.40 2.82 7.69
N PHE A 84 -20.62 4.12 7.91
CA PHE A 84 -20.26 4.84 9.12
C PHE A 84 -21.38 5.83 9.52
N PRO A 85 -22.45 5.35 10.19
CA PRO A 85 -23.64 6.14 10.48
C PRO A 85 -23.38 7.43 11.27
N GLN A 86 -22.36 7.43 12.14
CA GLN A 86 -21.97 8.56 12.98
C GLN A 86 -21.48 9.78 12.18
N ILE A 87 -21.14 9.60 10.90
CA ILE A 87 -20.80 10.69 9.96
C ILE A 87 -21.77 10.74 8.77
N GLY A 88 -22.86 9.95 8.80
CA GLY A 88 -23.83 9.87 7.70
C GLY A 88 -23.33 9.13 6.46
N ASP A 89 -22.25 8.37 6.54
CA ASP A 89 -21.73 7.58 5.41
C ASP A 89 -22.48 6.24 5.34
N ALA A 90 -23.16 5.99 4.23
CA ALA A 90 -23.87 4.72 3.99
C ALA A 90 -22.94 3.62 3.43
N GLY A 91 -21.68 3.94 3.11
CA GLY A 91 -20.74 3.06 2.42
C GLY A 91 -21.04 2.92 0.92
N GLY A 92 -20.44 1.91 0.29
CA GLY A 92 -20.68 1.54 -1.11
C GLY A 92 -19.52 1.79 -2.07
N GLY A 93 -19.71 1.35 -3.32
CA GLY A 93 -18.66 1.34 -4.35
C GLY A 93 -18.14 2.73 -4.74
N LEU A 94 -19.03 3.73 -4.79
CA LEU A 94 -18.65 5.11 -5.13
C LEU A 94 -17.74 5.72 -4.04
N GLY A 95 -18.02 5.46 -2.75
CA GLY A 95 -17.19 5.90 -1.62
C GLY A 95 -15.85 5.16 -1.54
N SER A 96 -15.83 3.86 -1.90
CA SER A 96 -14.61 3.05 -1.97
C SER A 96 -13.64 3.48 -3.07
N ALA A 97 -14.19 3.90 -4.22
CA ALA A 97 -13.44 4.24 -5.43
C ALA A 97 -12.98 5.71 -5.47
N THR A 98 -13.72 6.62 -4.84
CA THR A 98 -13.38 8.06 -4.83
C THR A 98 -12.67 8.52 -3.55
N SER A 99 -12.65 7.70 -2.50
CA SER A 99 -12.10 7.99 -1.15
C SER A 99 -12.65 9.27 -0.49
N TRP A 100 -13.82 9.75 -0.92
CA TRP A 100 -14.51 10.92 -0.38
C TRP A 100 -14.75 10.85 1.14
N GLY A 101 -14.76 9.64 1.71
CA GLY A 101 -15.02 9.40 3.13
C GLY A 101 -13.84 9.61 4.10
N GLY A 102 -12.63 9.91 3.62
CA GLY A 102 -11.43 9.98 4.47
C GLY A 102 -11.39 11.18 5.43
N GLU A 103 -11.58 12.39 4.90
CA GLU A 103 -11.56 13.62 5.72
C GLU A 103 -12.62 13.62 6.85
N PRO A 104 -13.89 13.24 6.61
CA PRO A 104 -14.88 13.09 7.68
C PRO A 104 -14.46 12.11 8.79
N ARG A 105 -13.79 11.00 8.45
CA ARG A 105 -13.26 10.02 9.42
C ARG A 105 -12.17 10.64 10.29
N ILE A 106 -11.26 11.40 9.68
CA ILE A 106 -10.19 12.11 10.40
C ILE A 106 -10.78 13.15 11.37
N ILE A 107 -11.73 13.98 10.89
CA ILE A 107 -12.38 15.00 11.72
C ILE A 107 -13.16 14.36 12.86
N TRP A 108 -13.91 13.28 12.59
CA TRP A 108 -14.60 12.52 13.63
C TRP A 108 -13.61 12.00 14.68
N GLY A 109 -12.47 11.43 14.25
CA GLY A 109 -11.38 11.02 15.13
C GLY A 109 -10.88 12.17 16.01
N LEU A 110 -10.72 13.38 15.48
CA LEU A 110 -10.31 14.57 16.26
C LEU A 110 -11.35 14.88 17.34
N THR A 111 -12.66 14.78 17.05
CA THR A 111 -13.71 14.98 18.07
C THR A 111 -13.60 14.00 19.23
N ARG A 112 -13.06 12.79 19.00
CA ARG A 112 -12.88 11.78 20.05
C ARG A 112 -11.85 12.20 21.10
N ILE A 113 -10.85 13.00 20.75
CA ILE A 113 -9.90 13.56 21.73
C ILE A 113 -10.63 14.49 22.71
N PHE A 114 -11.54 15.34 22.22
CA PHE A 114 -12.38 16.20 23.08
C PHE A 114 -13.27 15.36 24.00
N ASN A 115 -13.91 14.34 23.44
CA ASN A 115 -14.80 13.46 24.21
C ASN A 115 -14.04 12.65 25.26
N ALA A 116 -12.83 12.18 24.98
CA ALA A 116 -12.02 11.45 25.96
C ALA A 116 -11.67 12.34 27.18
N VAL A 117 -11.28 13.60 26.95
CA VAL A 117 -10.96 14.56 28.02
C VAL A 117 -12.21 14.92 28.83
N HIS A 118 -13.34 15.11 28.18
CA HIS A 118 -14.59 15.43 28.86
C HIS A 118 -15.13 14.24 29.65
N ALA A 119 -15.20 13.07 29.02
CA ALA A 119 -15.69 11.83 29.62
C ALA A 119 -14.85 11.40 30.83
N TYR A 120 -13.55 11.70 30.86
CA TYR A 120 -12.70 11.48 32.03
C TYR A 120 -13.28 12.10 33.32
N HIS A 121 -13.89 13.28 33.19
CA HIS A 121 -14.44 14.06 34.31
C HIS A 121 -15.94 13.89 34.50
N THR A 122 -16.70 13.70 33.41
CA THR A 122 -18.17 13.77 33.43
C THR A 122 -18.87 12.46 33.11
N ASN A 123 -18.14 11.45 32.64
CA ASN A 123 -18.68 10.23 32.03
C ASN A 123 -19.69 10.49 30.89
N SER A 124 -19.53 11.61 30.17
CA SER A 124 -20.38 11.99 29.04
C SER A 124 -19.57 12.59 27.89
N ASN A 125 -20.15 12.59 26.68
CA ASN A 125 -19.52 13.21 25.51
C ASN A 125 -19.80 14.71 25.47
N LEU A 126 -18.77 15.53 25.24
CA LEU A 126 -18.91 16.97 24.98
C LEU A 126 -19.51 17.21 23.59
N ILE A 127 -19.11 16.39 22.63
CA ILE A 127 -19.51 16.43 21.23
C ILE A 127 -20.24 15.11 20.93
N PRO A 128 -21.57 15.05 21.12
CA PRO A 128 -22.37 13.88 20.73
C PRO A 128 -22.24 13.57 19.24
N ASP A 129 -22.57 12.34 18.82
CA ASP A 129 -22.38 11.93 17.41
C ASP A 129 -23.21 12.76 16.42
N SER A 130 -24.40 13.23 16.80
CA SER A 130 -25.17 14.17 15.97
C SER A 130 -24.43 15.48 15.71
N GLN A 131 -23.70 15.98 16.70
CA GLN A 131 -22.90 17.18 16.58
C GLN A 131 -21.56 16.92 15.88
N ALA A 132 -20.93 15.77 16.13
CA ALA A 132 -19.76 15.34 15.39
C ALA A 132 -20.08 15.22 13.89
N LYS A 133 -21.24 14.65 13.54
CA LYS A 133 -21.75 14.61 12.16
C LYS A 133 -21.87 16.01 11.56
N ALA A 134 -22.52 16.94 12.25
CA ALA A 134 -22.64 18.32 11.77
C ALA A 134 -21.28 19.01 11.60
N ILE A 135 -20.31 18.73 12.48
CA ILE A 135 -18.94 19.22 12.34
C ILE A 135 -18.27 18.61 11.11
N THR A 136 -18.41 17.30 10.88
CA THR A 136 -17.84 16.64 9.69
C THR A 136 -18.49 17.11 8.39
N GLU A 137 -19.78 17.44 8.38
CA GLU A 137 -20.48 18.00 7.21
C GLU A 137 -20.10 19.47 6.97
N GLY A 138 -19.88 20.25 8.05
CA GLY A 138 -19.52 21.66 7.96
C GLY A 138 -18.02 21.93 7.74
N LEU A 139 -17.15 20.97 8.10
CA LEU A 139 -15.70 21.08 7.96
C LEU A 139 -15.10 20.05 6.98
N GLY A 140 -15.87 19.08 6.51
CA GLY A 140 -15.42 18.06 5.57
C GLY A 140 -16.07 18.24 4.20
N GLY A 141 -15.32 18.02 3.13
CA GLY A 141 -15.81 18.12 1.75
C GLY A 141 -14.88 18.92 0.84
N VAL A 142 -15.22 18.92 -0.46
CA VAL A 142 -14.46 19.64 -1.49
C VAL A 142 -14.43 21.14 -1.17
N GLY A 143 -13.26 21.67 -0.83
CA GLY A 143 -13.05 23.06 -0.46
C GLY A 143 -12.93 23.35 1.04
N SER A 144 -12.84 22.32 1.90
CA SER A 144 -12.52 22.51 3.32
C SER A 144 -11.24 23.33 3.49
N VAL A 145 -11.35 24.51 4.10
CA VAL A 145 -10.21 25.38 4.36
C VAL A 145 -9.63 24.98 5.71
N GLY A 146 -8.37 24.53 5.75
CA GLY A 146 -7.70 24.18 7.01
C GLY A 146 -7.78 25.26 8.10
N ALA A 147 -7.95 26.54 7.72
CA ALA A 147 -8.21 27.65 8.63
C ALA A 147 -9.55 27.52 9.39
N GLN A 148 -10.64 27.10 8.72
CA GLN A 148 -11.94 26.88 9.35
C GLN A 148 -11.89 25.71 10.32
N ARG A 149 -11.23 24.60 9.94
CA ARG A 149 -10.99 23.47 10.85
C ARG A 149 -10.24 23.93 12.10
N ARG A 150 -9.12 24.64 11.92
CA ARG A 150 -8.33 25.19 13.04
C ARG A 150 -9.15 26.12 13.90
N TYR A 151 -9.90 27.06 13.33
CA TYR A 151 -10.75 27.97 14.10
C TYR A 151 -11.81 27.21 14.91
N SER A 152 -12.57 26.33 14.26
CA SER A 152 -13.63 25.55 14.91
C SER A 152 -13.08 24.67 16.04
N LEU A 153 -12.08 23.84 15.76
CA LEU A 153 -11.57 22.89 16.75
C LEU A 153 -10.69 23.56 17.82
N LYS A 154 -9.79 24.47 17.44
CA LYS A 154 -8.84 25.10 18.37
C LYS A 154 -9.46 26.25 19.15
N GLN A 155 -10.17 27.16 18.49
CA GLN A 155 -10.66 28.39 19.14
C GLN A 155 -12.05 28.21 19.76
N VAL A 156 -12.94 27.44 19.14
CA VAL A 156 -14.31 27.28 19.64
C VAL A 156 -14.42 26.07 20.57
N TRP A 157 -14.04 24.88 20.08
CA TRP A 157 -14.29 23.64 20.83
C TRP A 157 -13.34 23.43 22.01
N GLN A 158 -12.07 23.84 21.93
CA GLN A 158 -11.18 23.72 23.09
C GLN A 158 -11.55 24.70 24.20
N GLU A 159 -12.03 25.91 23.89
CA GLU A 159 -12.51 26.83 24.93
C GLU A 159 -13.77 26.31 25.63
N LYS A 160 -14.70 25.71 24.87
CA LYS A 160 -15.84 24.99 25.47
C LYS A 160 -15.38 23.84 26.37
N LEU A 161 -14.40 23.06 25.94
CA LEU A 161 -13.83 21.97 26.73
C LEU A 161 -13.16 22.50 28.00
N LYS A 162 -12.31 23.52 27.90
CA LYS A 162 -11.64 24.18 29.03
C LYS A 162 -12.66 24.66 30.07
N ALA A 163 -13.75 25.30 29.62
CA ALA A 163 -14.82 25.74 30.51
C ALA A 163 -15.56 24.57 31.19
N ALA A 164 -15.84 23.49 30.44
CA ALA A 164 -16.56 22.33 30.95
C ALA A 164 -15.77 21.52 32.01
N ILE A 165 -14.44 21.47 31.88
CA ILE A 165 -13.55 20.72 32.80
C ILE A 165 -12.90 21.58 33.87
N LYS A 166 -13.19 22.89 33.91
CA LYS A 166 -12.59 23.82 34.87
C LYS A 166 -12.81 23.35 36.31
N ASP A 167 -11.73 23.36 37.09
CA ASP A 167 -11.70 23.00 38.53
C ASP A 167 -12.20 21.56 38.84
N ARG A 168 -12.28 20.68 37.84
CA ARG A 168 -12.67 19.28 38.03
C ARG A 168 -11.49 18.45 38.55
N LYS A 169 -11.81 17.47 39.40
CA LYS A 169 -10.88 16.46 39.92
C LYS A 169 -11.37 15.05 39.55
N PRO A 170 -10.48 14.05 39.44
CA PRO A 170 -9.01 14.16 39.44
C PRO A 170 -8.47 15.01 38.26
N GLU A 171 -7.30 15.61 38.40
CA GLU A 171 -6.64 16.32 37.28
C GLU A 171 -6.04 15.35 36.26
N ILE A 172 -6.16 15.67 34.97
CA ILE A 172 -5.44 14.95 33.91
C ILE A 172 -4.00 15.48 33.83
N LEU A 173 -3.02 14.65 34.14
CA LEU A 173 -1.60 14.99 34.07
C LEU A 173 -1.07 15.01 32.65
N GLN A 174 -1.53 14.08 31.81
CA GLN A 174 -1.04 13.85 30.46
C GLN A 174 -2.11 13.14 29.62
N ILE A 175 -2.24 13.58 28.38
CA ILE A 175 -2.94 12.87 27.30
C ILE A 175 -1.89 12.11 26.50
N SER A 176 -1.99 10.78 26.46
CA SER A 176 -1.14 9.91 25.64
C SER A 176 -1.97 9.28 24.54
N VAL A 177 -1.67 9.65 23.29
CA VAL A 177 -2.39 9.18 22.11
C VAL A 177 -1.57 8.09 21.41
N SER A 178 -2.23 6.99 21.06
CA SER A 178 -1.68 5.94 20.21
C SER A 178 -2.58 5.79 18.99
N VAL A 179 -2.01 5.78 17.79
CA VAL A 179 -2.78 5.76 16.54
C VAL A 179 -2.37 4.55 15.71
N PHE A 180 -3.34 3.82 15.21
CA PHE A 180 -3.13 2.69 14.31
C PHE A 180 -3.92 2.90 13.02
N GLY A 181 -3.36 2.49 11.90
CA GLY A 181 -4.08 2.54 10.64
C GLY A 181 -3.61 1.51 9.61
N PHE A 182 -4.52 1.08 8.74
CA PHE A 182 -4.23 0.22 7.59
C PHE A 182 -4.69 0.89 6.29
N SER A 183 -3.92 0.79 5.21
CA SER A 183 -4.33 1.26 3.87
C SER A 183 -4.60 2.76 3.86
N ARG A 184 -5.76 3.19 3.39
CA ARG A 184 -6.26 4.57 3.53
C ARG A 184 -6.46 4.98 4.98
N GLY A 185 -6.81 4.07 5.87
CA GLY A 185 -6.82 4.32 7.32
C GLY A 185 -5.41 4.65 7.87
N ALA A 186 -4.33 4.12 7.28
CA ALA A 186 -2.97 4.53 7.63
C ALA A 186 -2.65 5.96 7.14
N ALA A 187 -3.18 6.36 5.98
CA ALA A 187 -3.09 7.74 5.51
C ALA A 187 -3.89 8.67 6.44
N GLU A 188 -5.13 8.28 6.81
CA GLU A 188 -5.96 8.98 7.78
C GLU A 188 -5.26 9.11 9.15
N ALA A 189 -4.55 8.08 9.62
CA ALA A 189 -3.76 8.13 10.84
C ALA A 189 -2.62 9.16 10.78
N ARG A 190 -1.89 9.22 9.66
CA ARG A 190 -0.82 10.22 9.43
C ARG A 190 -1.39 11.64 9.42
N THR A 191 -2.47 11.86 8.67
CA THR A 191 -3.15 13.16 8.61
C THR A 191 -3.75 13.56 9.94
N PHE A 192 -4.41 12.64 10.64
CA PHE A 192 -4.98 12.85 11.98
C PHE A 192 -3.95 13.39 12.95
N VAL A 193 -2.75 12.80 12.99
CA VAL A 193 -1.70 13.27 13.90
C VAL A 193 -1.17 14.64 13.52
N ASN A 194 -0.94 14.91 12.23
CA ASN A 194 -0.53 16.24 11.77
C ASN A 194 -1.59 17.30 12.15
N TRP A 195 -2.87 17.03 11.89
CA TRP A 195 -3.96 17.94 12.24
C TRP A 195 -4.22 18.06 13.75
N LEU A 196 -3.95 17.01 14.53
CA LEU A 196 -4.02 17.06 15.99
C LEU A 196 -2.98 18.05 16.53
N TYR A 197 -1.75 18.03 16.01
CA TYR A 197 -0.73 18.98 16.42
C TYR A 197 -1.05 20.41 15.95
N GLU A 198 -1.66 20.62 14.78
CA GLU A 198 -2.13 21.96 14.36
C GLU A 198 -3.09 22.61 15.36
N ILE A 199 -3.96 21.81 16.00
CA ILE A 199 -4.91 22.31 16.99
C ILE A 199 -4.35 22.36 18.41
N CYS A 200 -3.14 21.85 18.66
CA CYS A 200 -2.49 21.98 19.95
C CYS A 200 -1.80 23.35 20.13
N GLU A 201 -1.56 23.74 21.37
CA GLU A 201 -0.74 24.87 21.77
C GLU A 201 0.69 24.38 22.04
N GLN A 202 1.69 25.02 21.44
CA GLN A 202 3.09 24.75 21.75
C GLN A 202 3.51 25.61 22.94
N LYS A 203 3.99 24.97 24.02
CA LYS A 203 4.39 25.65 25.26
C LYS A 203 5.49 24.86 25.98
N ASP A 204 6.53 25.55 26.46
CA ASP A 204 7.64 24.99 27.24
C ASP A 204 8.34 23.80 26.53
N GLY A 205 8.46 23.86 25.20
CA GLY A 205 9.04 22.79 24.38
C GLY A 205 8.14 21.55 24.20
N GLY A 206 6.92 21.58 24.73
CA GLY A 206 5.92 20.53 24.58
C GLY A 206 4.65 21.01 23.88
N TRP A 207 3.67 20.11 23.78
CA TRP A 207 2.37 20.36 23.17
C TRP A 207 1.27 20.17 24.20
N ARG A 208 0.26 21.05 24.14
CA ARG A 208 -0.89 21.03 25.03
C ARG A 208 -2.19 21.05 24.24
N PHE A 209 -3.14 20.23 24.68
CA PHE A 209 -4.50 20.21 24.17
C PHE A 209 -5.44 20.64 25.28
N ALA A 210 -6.19 21.73 25.07
CA ALA A 210 -7.02 22.36 26.10
C ALA A 210 -6.27 22.63 27.42
N GLY A 211 -4.99 23.02 27.34
CA GLY A 211 -4.12 23.28 28.50
C GLY A 211 -3.45 22.04 29.10
N ILE A 212 -3.85 20.83 28.70
CA ILE A 212 -3.32 19.57 29.23
C ILE A 212 -2.15 19.09 28.34
N PRO A 213 -1.00 18.65 28.91
CA PRO A 213 0.09 18.07 28.12
C PRO A 213 -0.36 16.91 27.23
N LEU A 214 0.04 16.93 25.96
CA LEU A 214 -0.30 15.91 24.96
C LEU A 214 0.97 15.31 24.35
N ARG A 215 0.98 13.99 24.16
CA ARG A 215 2.02 13.24 23.42
C ARG A 215 1.37 12.22 22.50
N VAL A 216 1.96 12.02 21.33
CA VAL A 216 1.65 10.87 20.46
C VAL A 216 2.75 9.84 20.66
N GLN A 217 2.47 8.82 21.45
CA GLN A 217 3.48 7.87 21.92
C GLN A 217 3.82 6.78 20.90
N PHE A 218 2.84 6.39 20.08
CA PHE A 218 3.01 5.33 19.10
C PHE A 218 2.10 5.56 17.89
N MET A 219 2.66 5.36 16.70
CA MET A 219 1.94 5.32 15.43
C MET A 219 2.26 4.00 14.71
N GLY A 220 1.28 3.10 14.65
CA GLY A 220 1.40 1.80 13.98
C GLY A 220 0.69 1.79 12.63
N LEU A 221 1.41 1.64 11.53
CA LEU A 221 0.88 1.73 10.18
C LEU A 221 1.03 0.39 9.44
N PHE A 222 -0.02 -0.01 8.73
CA PHE A 222 0.01 -1.11 7.77
C PHE A 222 -0.22 -0.52 6.38
N ASP A 223 0.77 -0.71 5.51
CA ASP A 223 0.76 -0.52 4.08
C ASP A 223 -0.01 0.72 3.59
N THR A 224 0.46 1.92 4.00
CA THR A 224 -0.18 3.19 3.67
C THR A 224 -0.44 3.38 2.17
N VAL A 225 -1.67 3.77 1.84
CA VAL A 225 -2.10 4.16 0.49
C VAL A 225 -2.92 5.46 0.61
N ALA A 226 -2.39 6.59 0.15
CA ALA A 226 -3.08 7.89 0.20
C ALA A 226 -3.81 8.28 -1.09
N SER A 227 -3.58 7.54 -2.18
CA SER A 227 -4.04 7.93 -3.52
C SER A 227 -5.55 7.81 -3.74
N VAL A 228 -6.05 8.71 -4.59
CA VAL A 228 -7.38 8.60 -5.24
C VAL A 228 -7.30 7.57 -6.36
N GLY A 229 -8.36 6.79 -6.59
CA GLY A 229 -8.37 5.92 -7.76
C GLY A 229 -9.64 5.11 -7.93
N ILE A 230 -10.42 5.46 -8.97
CA ILE A 230 -11.37 4.53 -9.58
C ILE A 230 -10.53 3.57 -10.43
N ALA A 231 -10.68 2.27 -10.20
CA ALA A 231 -9.97 1.27 -10.98
C ALA A 231 -10.28 1.42 -12.47
N GLY A 232 -9.24 1.41 -13.31
CA GLY A 232 -9.33 1.69 -14.75
C GLY A 232 -9.14 3.16 -15.15
N LEU A 233 -9.28 4.11 -14.21
CA LEU A 233 -9.10 5.56 -14.43
C LEU A 233 -7.80 6.10 -13.82
N TYR A 234 -6.88 5.19 -13.48
CA TYR A 234 -5.59 5.45 -12.85
C TYR A 234 -4.74 6.51 -13.58
N THR A 235 -4.98 6.72 -14.88
CA THR A 235 -4.23 7.68 -15.69
C THR A 235 -4.80 9.09 -15.73
N ILE A 236 -5.90 9.36 -15.02
CA ILE A 236 -6.61 10.66 -15.07
C ILE A 236 -6.58 11.38 -13.71
N VAL A 237 -6.50 10.65 -12.60
CA VAL A 237 -6.48 11.21 -11.24
C VAL A 237 -5.25 10.69 -10.50
N GLU A 238 -4.07 11.12 -10.93
CA GLU A 238 -2.83 10.90 -10.18
C GLU A 238 -2.73 11.98 -9.10
N GLY A 239 -2.62 11.57 -7.83
CA GLY A 239 -2.44 12.48 -6.70
C GLY A 239 -2.90 11.90 -5.38
N HIS A 240 -2.42 12.48 -4.29
CA HIS A 240 -3.02 12.26 -2.98
C HIS A 240 -4.40 12.92 -2.93
N GLN A 241 -5.22 12.53 -1.95
CA GLN A 241 -6.40 13.32 -1.61
C GLN A 241 -5.97 14.71 -1.13
N SER A 242 -6.81 15.74 -1.31
CA SER A 242 -6.50 17.10 -0.85
C SER A 242 -6.19 17.19 0.65
N TRP A 243 -6.73 16.28 1.45
CA TRP A 243 -6.43 16.17 2.89
C TRP A 243 -5.10 15.46 3.19
N ALA A 244 -4.63 14.62 2.27
CA ALA A 244 -3.38 13.88 2.39
C ALA A 244 -2.16 14.67 1.87
N ASP A 245 -2.38 15.65 0.99
CA ASP A 245 -1.36 16.60 0.55
C ASP A 245 -0.71 17.32 1.75
N GLY A 246 0.62 17.24 1.88
CA GLY A 246 1.36 17.87 2.97
C GLY A 246 1.16 17.24 4.34
N THR A 247 0.50 16.07 4.44
CA THR A 247 0.21 15.42 5.74
C THR A 247 0.60 13.96 5.80
N MET A 248 1.22 13.42 4.75
CA MET A 248 1.78 12.07 4.77
C MET A 248 3.10 12.00 5.56
N GLN A 249 3.80 13.09 5.83
CA GLN A 249 5.02 13.05 6.64
C GLN A 249 4.69 12.60 8.07
N ILE A 250 5.54 11.75 8.66
CA ILE A 250 5.43 11.44 10.08
C ILE A 250 5.79 12.69 10.86
N HIS A 251 4.85 13.19 11.66
CA HIS A 251 5.07 14.41 12.43
C HIS A 251 6.30 14.23 13.37
N PRO A 252 7.22 15.20 13.47
CA PRO A 252 8.47 15.05 14.23
C PRO A 252 8.29 14.76 15.73
N HIS A 253 7.13 15.11 16.28
CA HIS A 253 6.79 14.88 17.69
C HIS A 253 6.03 13.57 17.95
N VAL A 254 5.88 12.70 16.94
CA VAL A 254 5.54 11.28 17.21
C VAL A 254 6.76 10.63 17.86
N GLU A 255 6.58 10.00 19.02
CA GLU A 255 7.72 9.39 19.72
C GLU A 255 8.27 8.17 18.98
N GLN A 256 7.38 7.31 18.47
CA GLN A 256 7.73 6.11 17.73
C GLN A 256 6.69 5.82 16.64
N CYS A 257 7.15 5.66 15.41
CA CYS A 257 6.37 5.21 14.28
C CYS A 257 6.94 3.89 13.74
N LEU A 258 6.05 2.92 13.50
CA LEU A 258 6.36 1.65 12.88
C LEU A 258 5.43 1.46 11.68
N HIS A 259 5.99 1.26 10.49
CA HIS A 259 5.23 1.05 9.27
C HIS A 259 5.61 -0.28 8.61
N PHE A 260 4.64 -1.16 8.43
CA PHE A 260 4.80 -2.42 7.71
C PHE A 260 4.25 -2.31 6.29
N VAL A 261 5.06 -2.62 5.28
CA VAL A 261 4.73 -2.44 3.85
C VAL A 261 4.59 -3.81 3.17
N ALA A 262 3.61 -3.95 2.27
CA ALA A 262 3.41 -5.17 1.49
C ALA A 262 4.38 -5.24 0.30
N ALA A 263 5.14 -6.33 0.24
CA ALA A 263 6.19 -6.49 -0.76
C ALA A 263 5.71 -6.97 -2.14
N HIS A 264 4.53 -7.59 -2.22
CA HIS A 264 4.02 -8.18 -3.47
C HIS A 264 2.85 -7.41 -4.12
N GLU A 265 2.36 -6.34 -3.50
CA GLU A 265 1.26 -5.55 -4.04
C GLU A 265 1.66 -4.83 -5.34
N VAL A 266 0.81 -4.90 -6.37
CA VAL A 266 1.09 -4.35 -7.71
C VAL A 266 -0.10 -3.67 -8.37
N ARG A 267 -1.26 -3.58 -7.71
CA ARG A 267 -2.42 -2.87 -8.28
C ARG A 267 -2.09 -1.41 -8.51
N GLY A 268 -2.54 -0.87 -9.64
CA GLY A 268 -2.33 0.53 -10.00
C GLY A 268 -2.83 1.46 -8.89
N CYS A 269 -4.07 1.30 -8.44
CA CYS A 269 -4.69 2.14 -7.42
C CYS A 269 -4.18 1.95 -5.98
N PHE A 270 -3.07 1.23 -5.78
CA PHE A 270 -2.46 0.98 -4.47
C PHE A 270 -0.96 1.38 -4.43
N PRO A 271 -0.56 2.60 -4.86
CA PRO A 271 0.79 3.09 -4.61
C PRO A 271 1.07 3.12 -3.10
N SER A 272 2.30 2.83 -2.71
CA SER A 272 2.71 2.87 -1.30
C SER A 272 3.22 4.25 -0.93
N ASP A 273 2.73 4.82 0.16
CA ASP A 273 3.30 6.03 0.76
C ASP A 273 4.36 5.63 1.79
N SER A 274 5.63 5.73 1.43
CA SER A 274 6.73 5.47 2.37
C SER A 274 6.75 6.52 3.49
N VAL A 275 7.25 6.16 4.66
CA VAL A 275 7.56 7.14 5.72
C VAL A 275 8.78 8.00 5.39
N ARG A 276 9.53 7.65 4.34
CA ARG A 276 10.68 8.44 3.88
C ARG A 276 10.24 9.77 3.29
N VAL A 277 10.99 10.81 3.62
CA VAL A 277 10.88 12.14 3.01
C VAL A 277 12.17 12.38 2.25
N GLU A 278 12.07 12.61 0.94
CA GLU A 278 13.22 12.77 0.06
C GLU A 278 14.25 11.62 0.20
N GLY A 279 13.74 10.39 0.32
CA GLY A 279 14.55 9.17 0.42
C GLY A 279 15.21 8.93 1.78
N LYS A 280 14.94 9.76 2.79
CA LYS A 280 15.50 9.62 4.14
C LYS A 280 14.44 9.21 5.15
N TYR A 281 14.79 8.27 6.02
CA TYR A 281 13.95 7.88 7.14
C TYR A 281 14.00 8.96 8.24
N PRO A 282 12.84 9.45 8.73
CA PRO A 282 12.84 10.32 9.89
C PRO A 282 13.27 9.53 11.14
N PRO A 283 13.96 10.16 12.11
CA PRO A 283 14.60 9.45 13.23
C PRO A 283 13.61 8.73 14.15
N ASN A 284 12.33 9.12 14.11
CA ASN A 284 11.26 8.55 14.90
C ASN A 284 10.47 7.46 14.15
N ALA A 285 10.82 7.10 12.91
CA ALA A 285 10.11 6.07 12.14
C ALA A 285 11.02 4.89 11.75
N LYS A 286 10.42 3.70 11.73
CA LYS A 286 10.99 2.49 11.15
C LYS A 286 10.00 1.91 10.15
N GLU A 287 10.51 1.42 9.03
CA GLU A 287 9.72 0.83 7.96
C GLU A 287 10.27 -0.56 7.64
N TYR A 288 9.40 -1.56 7.54
CA TYR A 288 9.75 -2.94 7.25
C TYR A 288 8.85 -3.51 6.16
N LEU A 289 9.42 -4.30 5.26
CA LEU A 289 8.66 -5.04 4.26
C LEU A 289 8.26 -6.41 4.81
N TYR A 290 7.01 -6.80 4.56
CA TYR A 290 6.52 -8.15 4.77
C TYR A 290 6.14 -8.77 3.42
N PRO A 291 6.47 -10.06 3.20
CA PRO A 291 5.95 -10.79 2.07
C PRO A 291 4.43 -10.84 2.13
N GLY A 292 3.80 -10.62 0.98
CA GLY A 292 2.36 -10.66 0.81
C GLY A 292 1.85 -9.47 0.01
N MET A 293 0.59 -9.54 -0.40
CA MET A 293 -0.17 -8.42 -0.94
C MET A 293 -0.63 -7.46 0.17
N HIS A 294 -1.33 -6.40 -0.20
CA HIS A 294 -1.83 -5.38 0.73
C HIS A 294 -2.54 -5.95 1.97
N SER A 295 -3.53 -6.83 1.77
CA SER A 295 -4.31 -7.46 2.86
C SER A 295 -3.63 -8.70 3.46
N ASP A 296 -2.54 -9.20 2.87
CA ASP A 296 -1.67 -10.17 3.53
C ASP A 296 -0.80 -9.52 4.61
N VAL A 297 -0.68 -8.18 4.62
CA VAL A 297 0.01 -7.42 5.66
C VAL A 297 -0.98 -6.72 6.60
N GLY A 298 -2.02 -6.08 6.06
CA GLY A 298 -3.01 -5.37 6.88
C GLY A 298 -4.17 -6.22 7.38
N GLY A 299 -4.34 -7.44 6.87
CA GLY A 299 -5.52 -8.26 7.11
C GLY A 299 -6.70 -7.88 6.23
N GLY A 300 -7.81 -8.59 6.42
CA GLY A 300 -9.04 -8.37 5.67
C GLY A 300 -9.20 -9.24 4.40
N TYR A 301 -8.56 -10.41 4.30
CA TYR A 301 -8.99 -11.42 3.33
C TYR A 301 -10.06 -12.34 3.94
N ASP A 302 -11.01 -12.80 3.12
CA ASP A 302 -11.96 -13.84 3.50
C ASP A 302 -11.22 -15.19 3.58
N ASN A 303 -11.54 -16.04 4.57
CA ASN A 303 -10.90 -17.34 4.72
C ASN A 303 -11.19 -18.30 3.53
N ALA A 304 -12.21 -18.01 2.73
CA ALA A 304 -12.53 -18.74 1.51
C ALA A 304 -11.79 -18.20 0.26
N SER A 305 -11.24 -16.99 0.30
CA SER A 305 -10.63 -16.34 -0.86
C SER A 305 -9.46 -17.14 -1.43
N GLN A 306 -9.50 -17.36 -2.75
CA GLN A 306 -8.42 -17.90 -3.57
C GLN A 306 -7.83 -19.24 -3.13
N GLY A 307 -8.48 -19.96 -2.20
CA GLY A 307 -7.93 -21.16 -1.61
C GLY A 307 -6.65 -20.92 -0.81
N LYS A 308 -6.50 -19.74 -0.20
CA LYS A 308 -5.30 -19.30 0.53
C LYS A 308 -5.61 -19.03 1.99
N SER A 309 -4.61 -19.21 2.85
CA SER A 309 -4.71 -18.94 4.28
C SER A 309 -4.56 -17.44 4.56
N THR A 310 -5.29 -16.96 5.56
CA THR A 310 -5.25 -15.58 6.06
C THR A 310 -4.22 -15.39 7.21
N ASP A 311 -3.50 -16.45 7.60
CA ASP A 311 -2.54 -16.44 8.71
C ASP A 311 -1.33 -15.56 8.48
N LEU A 312 -0.95 -15.33 7.22
CA LEU A 312 0.19 -14.48 6.89
C LEU A 312 0.04 -13.07 7.48
N ALA A 313 -1.19 -12.53 7.47
CA ALA A 313 -1.48 -11.22 8.05
C ALA A 313 -1.35 -11.18 9.58
N ARG A 314 -1.49 -12.32 10.27
CA ARG A 314 -1.34 -12.39 11.73
C ARG A 314 0.11 -12.19 12.17
N ILE A 315 1.10 -12.48 11.32
CA ILE A 315 2.52 -12.26 11.62
C ILE A 315 2.83 -10.77 11.85
N PRO A 316 2.63 -9.86 10.87
CA PRO A 316 2.82 -8.43 11.10
C PRO A 316 1.81 -7.87 12.13
N GLY A 317 0.61 -8.44 12.25
CA GLY A 317 -0.34 -8.06 13.30
C GLY A 317 0.20 -8.28 14.71
N PHE A 318 0.75 -9.47 14.97
CA PHE A 318 1.35 -9.85 16.25
C PHE A 318 2.63 -9.06 16.55
N GLU A 319 3.46 -8.80 15.53
CA GLU A 319 4.65 -7.97 15.69
C GLU A 319 4.31 -6.51 16.02
N MET A 320 3.27 -5.95 15.39
CA MET A 320 2.79 -4.60 15.73
C MET A 320 2.24 -4.54 17.16
N TYR A 321 1.52 -5.57 17.61
CA TYR A 321 1.05 -5.70 18.99
C TYR A 321 2.23 -5.68 19.99
N CYS A 322 3.28 -6.48 19.72
CA CYS A 322 4.47 -6.50 20.56
C CYS A 322 5.20 -5.15 20.58
N ALA A 323 5.34 -4.50 19.42
CA ALA A 323 5.98 -3.19 19.32
C ALA A 323 5.20 -2.10 20.06
N ALA A 324 3.86 -2.11 19.95
CA ALA A 324 2.98 -1.20 20.65
C ALA A 324 3.05 -1.39 22.18
N LEU A 325 3.03 -2.63 22.67
CA LEU A 325 3.26 -2.94 24.09
C LEU A 325 4.61 -2.40 24.56
N ALA A 326 5.68 -2.64 23.81
CA ALA A 326 7.02 -2.15 24.14
C ALA A 326 7.12 -0.61 24.12
N ALA A 327 6.28 0.06 23.33
CA ALA A 327 6.16 1.52 23.30
C ALA A 327 5.33 2.09 24.47
N GLY A 328 4.68 1.25 25.27
CA GLY A 328 3.82 1.66 26.38
C GLY A 328 2.39 1.97 25.96
N VAL A 329 1.92 1.42 24.84
CA VAL A 329 0.50 1.41 24.49
C VAL A 329 -0.25 0.54 25.50
N PRO A 330 -1.39 1.00 26.06
CA PRO A 330 -2.17 0.25 27.06
C PRO A 330 -2.97 -0.87 26.39
N LEU A 331 -2.26 -1.85 25.84
CA LEU A 331 -2.83 -3.10 25.37
C LEU A 331 -2.80 -4.11 26.52
N THR A 332 -3.84 -4.94 26.60
CA THR A 332 -3.92 -6.10 27.48
C THR A 332 -2.76 -7.03 27.19
N GLN A 333 -2.10 -7.53 28.24
CA GLN A 333 -1.00 -8.48 28.12
C GLN A 333 -1.50 -9.79 27.53
N TYR A 334 -0.66 -10.50 26.78
CA TYR A 334 -1.10 -11.66 25.99
C TYR A 334 -1.76 -12.76 26.84
N HIS A 335 -1.23 -13.01 28.04
CA HIS A 335 -1.77 -14.02 28.96
C HIS A 335 -3.13 -13.64 29.57
N ASP A 336 -3.48 -12.35 29.53
CA ASP A 336 -4.75 -11.80 30.04
C ASP A 336 -5.78 -11.58 28.92
N LEU A 337 -5.43 -11.83 27.66
CA LEU A 337 -6.35 -11.68 26.55
C LEU A 337 -7.47 -12.72 26.61
N ASP A 338 -8.70 -12.28 26.31
CA ASP A 338 -9.79 -13.20 26.01
C ASP A 338 -9.36 -14.20 24.94
N LYS A 339 -9.69 -15.48 25.13
CA LYS A 339 -9.26 -16.57 24.23
C LYS A 339 -9.55 -16.26 22.75
N LYS A 340 -10.70 -15.68 22.45
CA LYS A 340 -11.09 -15.32 21.07
C LYS A 340 -10.16 -14.25 20.47
N VAL A 341 -9.80 -13.23 21.27
CA VAL A 341 -8.89 -12.16 20.85
C VAL A 341 -7.47 -12.71 20.67
N ALA A 342 -7.00 -13.53 21.61
CA ALA A 342 -5.69 -14.18 21.52
C ALA A 342 -5.59 -15.05 20.26
N THR A 343 -6.60 -15.89 19.98
CA THR A 343 -6.65 -16.70 18.75
C THR A 343 -6.72 -15.85 17.48
N ALA A 344 -7.48 -14.75 17.49
CA ALA A 344 -7.56 -13.86 16.34
C ALA A 344 -6.20 -13.20 15.99
N LEU A 345 -5.40 -12.90 17.02
CA LEU A 345 -4.10 -12.23 16.92
C LEU A 345 -2.94 -13.18 16.62
N THR A 346 -3.00 -14.42 17.09
CA THR A 346 -1.85 -15.34 17.06
C THR A 346 -1.71 -16.02 15.69
N PRO A 347 -0.58 -15.89 14.99
CA PRO A 347 -0.32 -16.65 13.77
C PRO A 347 -0.10 -18.13 14.08
N ASP A 348 -0.61 -19.00 13.21
CA ASP A 348 -0.35 -20.43 13.32
C ASP A 348 1.14 -20.78 13.07
N GLN A 349 1.62 -21.83 13.74
CA GLN A 349 3.04 -22.25 13.66
C GLN A 349 3.48 -22.55 12.22
N ALA A 350 2.62 -23.16 11.41
CA ALA A 350 2.91 -23.45 9.99
C ALA A 350 3.16 -22.17 9.19
N ALA A 351 2.42 -21.08 9.47
CA ALA A 351 2.63 -19.80 8.82
C ALA A 351 3.96 -19.15 9.26
N ILE A 352 4.31 -19.25 10.55
CA ILE A 352 5.60 -18.78 11.07
C ILE A 352 6.75 -19.53 10.39
N ASP A 353 6.66 -20.85 10.28
CA ASP A 353 7.71 -21.68 9.70
C ASP A 353 7.87 -21.42 8.20
N ALA A 354 6.74 -21.29 7.47
CA ALA A 354 6.74 -20.94 6.06
C ALA A 354 7.32 -19.52 5.83
N PHE A 355 6.97 -18.55 6.67
CA PHE A 355 7.53 -17.21 6.64
C PHE A 355 9.05 -17.21 6.88
N LYS A 356 9.54 -17.94 7.88
CA LYS A 356 10.97 -18.07 8.16
C LYS A 356 11.71 -18.73 7.00
N SER A 357 11.16 -19.81 6.45
CA SER A 357 11.71 -20.52 5.30
C SER A 357 11.80 -19.61 4.07
N TYR A 358 10.71 -18.92 3.74
CA TYR A 358 10.69 -17.93 2.67
C TYR A 358 11.72 -16.83 2.90
N SER A 359 11.75 -16.21 4.08
CA SER A 359 12.69 -15.12 4.40
C SER A 359 14.14 -15.56 4.28
N SER A 360 14.47 -16.79 4.72
CA SER A 360 15.80 -17.36 4.59
C SER A 360 16.20 -17.65 3.15
N LEU A 361 15.29 -18.18 2.32
CA LEU A 361 15.55 -18.53 0.92
C LEU A 361 15.57 -17.30 0.02
N ALA A 362 14.66 -16.36 0.28
CA ALA A 362 14.54 -15.13 -0.47
C ALA A 362 15.75 -14.22 -0.25
N ALA A 363 16.32 -14.26 0.96
CA ALA A 363 17.56 -13.59 1.36
C ALA A 363 17.62 -12.14 0.88
N ILE A 364 16.55 -11.40 1.12
CA ILE A 364 16.38 -10.02 0.66
C ILE A 364 17.47 -9.16 1.29
N THR A 365 18.26 -8.50 0.45
CA THR A 365 19.32 -7.61 0.89
C THR A 365 18.69 -6.31 1.40
N PRO A 366 18.97 -5.88 2.64
CA PRO A 366 18.49 -4.61 3.17
C PRO A 366 18.94 -3.43 2.31
N GLY A 367 18.04 -2.51 2.01
CA GLY A 367 18.31 -1.36 1.16
C GLY A 367 17.11 -0.41 1.10
N PRO A 368 17.08 0.51 0.12
CA PRO A 368 15.90 1.32 -0.17
C PRO A 368 14.65 0.45 -0.38
N LEU A 369 13.47 0.94 0.03
CA LEU A 369 12.22 0.19 -0.03
C LEU A 369 11.92 -0.33 -1.44
N GLU A 370 12.13 0.51 -2.46
CA GLU A 370 11.93 0.21 -3.87
C GLU A 370 12.78 -0.97 -4.36
N ASP A 371 14.01 -1.08 -3.87
CA ASP A 371 14.93 -2.15 -4.24
C ASP A 371 14.55 -3.45 -3.52
N MET A 372 14.19 -3.38 -2.25
CA MET A 372 13.71 -4.54 -1.50
C MET A 372 12.37 -5.07 -2.07
N VAL A 373 11.45 -4.20 -2.46
CA VAL A 373 10.21 -4.57 -3.18
C VAL A 373 10.55 -5.28 -4.48
N ARG A 374 11.49 -4.74 -5.28
CA ARG A 374 11.94 -5.39 -6.52
C ARG A 374 12.53 -6.78 -6.26
N GLN A 375 13.31 -6.95 -5.19
CA GLN A 375 13.86 -8.25 -4.80
C GLN A 375 12.77 -9.26 -4.40
N HIS A 376 11.76 -8.85 -3.62
CA HIS A 376 10.63 -9.72 -3.30
C HIS A 376 9.82 -10.10 -4.56
N MET A 377 9.49 -9.11 -5.38
CA MET A 377 8.77 -9.32 -6.65
C MET A 377 9.54 -10.19 -7.63
N SER A 378 10.88 -10.18 -7.60
CA SER A 378 11.72 -11.08 -8.41
C SER A 378 11.34 -12.56 -8.19
N TRP A 379 11.05 -12.94 -6.94
CA TRP A 379 10.61 -14.30 -6.60
C TRP A 379 9.19 -14.58 -7.10
N TYR A 380 8.27 -13.64 -6.92
CA TYR A 380 6.89 -13.81 -7.33
C TYR A 380 6.74 -13.86 -8.86
N PHE A 381 7.40 -12.96 -9.59
CA PHE A 381 7.43 -12.99 -11.05
C PHE A 381 8.06 -14.26 -11.60
N SER A 382 9.14 -14.74 -10.99
CA SER A 382 9.75 -16.02 -11.38
C SER A 382 8.81 -17.19 -11.11
N TYR A 383 8.09 -17.18 -9.98
CA TYR A 383 7.07 -18.16 -9.65
C TYR A 383 5.92 -18.19 -10.67
N ARG A 384 5.51 -17.03 -11.20
CA ARG A 384 4.47 -16.93 -12.25
C ARG A 384 5.03 -17.31 -13.62
N TRP A 385 6.22 -16.83 -13.99
CA TRP A 385 6.87 -17.05 -15.28
C TRP A 385 7.25 -18.52 -15.52
N GLN A 386 7.74 -19.21 -14.49
CA GLN A 386 8.11 -20.62 -14.58
C GLN A 386 6.88 -21.56 -14.61
N SER A 387 5.69 -21.04 -14.32
CA SER A 387 4.44 -21.80 -14.32
C SER A 387 3.64 -21.55 -15.60
N ARG A 388 3.77 -22.48 -16.54
CA ARG A 388 2.92 -22.56 -17.74
C ARG A 388 1.44 -22.67 -17.37
N ASP A 389 0.56 -22.30 -18.28
CA ASP A 389 -0.89 -22.15 -18.03
C ASP A 389 -1.52 -23.39 -17.35
N ASP A 390 -1.25 -24.58 -17.89
CA ASP A 390 -1.73 -25.85 -17.33
C ASP A 390 -1.12 -26.16 -15.95
N SER A 391 0.20 -25.94 -15.81
CA SER A 391 0.89 -26.19 -14.54
C SER A 391 0.40 -25.25 -13.43
N TYR A 392 0.04 -24.01 -13.78
CA TYR A 392 -0.52 -23.04 -12.86
C TYR A 392 -1.92 -23.46 -12.39
N ALA A 393 -2.78 -23.92 -13.31
CA ALA A 393 -4.12 -24.43 -12.99
C ALA A 393 -4.11 -25.74 -12.19
N GLN A 394 -2.98 -26.46 -12.19
CA GLN A 394 -2.74 -27.69 -11.41
C GLN A 394 -2.13 -27.44 -10.02
N ARG A 395 -1.73 -26.20 -9.70
CA ARG A 395 -1.17 -25.88 -8.38
C ARG A 395 -2.17 -26.09 -7.25
N SER A 396 -1.64 -26.35 -6.06
CA SER A 396 -2.44 -26.81 -4.91
C SER A 396 -3.55 -25.82 -4.53
N PHE A 397 -3.26 -24.52 -4.58
CA PHE A 397 -4.21 -23.46 -4.25
C PHE A 397 -5.37 -23.40 -5.24
N PHE A 398 -5.13 -23.71 -6.52
CA PHE A 398 -6.14 -23.60 -7.56
C PHE A 398 -7.26 -24.62 -7.34
N GLY A 399 -6.90 -25.84 -6.91
CA GLY A 399 -7.86 -26.87 -6.49
C GLY A 399 -8.67 -26.48 -5.25
N ARG A 400 -8.04 -25.77 -4.30
CA ARG A 400 -8.74 -25.21 -3.13
C ARG A 400 -9.69 -24.08 -3.52
N ALA A 401 -9.23 -23.14 -4.36
CA ALA A 401 -10.01 -22.01 -4.86
C ALA A 401 -11.26 -22.46 -5.63
N LYS A 402 -11.19 -23.52 -6.44
CA LYS A 402 -12.35 -24.11 -7.12
C LYS A 402 -13.47 -24.52 -6.16
N LYS A 403 -13.12 -24.90 -4.92
CA LYS A 403 -14.08 -25.31 -3.89
C LYS A 403 -14.56 -24.12 -3.06
N SER A 404 -13.64 -23.24 -2.66
CA SER A 404 -13.93 -22.16 -1.70
C SER A 404 -14.39 -20.86 -2.35
N ALA A 405 -13.87 -20.51 -3.53
CA ALA A 405 -14.13 -19.26 -4.23
C ALA A 405 -14.19 -19.45 -5.76
N PRO A 406 -15.18 -20.21 -6.29
CA PRO A 406 -15.25 -20.56 -7.71
C PRO A 406 -15.35 -19.34 -8.65
N ALA A 407 -15.92 -18.22 -8.17
CA ALA A 407 -16.02 -16.97 -8.94
C ALA A 407 -14.65 -16.31 -9.20
N GLU A 408 -13.65 -16.54 -8.33
CA GLU A 408 -12.31 -15.94 -8.43
C GLU A 408 -11.40 -16.74 -9.37
N VAL A 409 -11.67 -18.03 -9.58
CA VAL A 409 -10.85 -18.97 -10.38
C VAL A 409 -10.58 -18.44 -11.80
N LYS A 410 -11.61 -17.88 -12.46
CA LYS A 410 -11.46 -17.33 -13.81
C LYS A 410 -10.47 -16.15 -13.83
N TYR A 411 -10.45 -15.33 -12.78
CA TYR A 411 -9.56 -14.18 -12.67
C TYR A 411 -8.15 -14.60 -12.29
N LEU A 412 -8.00 -15.62 -11.44
CA LEU A 412 -6.69 -16.22 -11.13
C LEU A 412 -6.00 -16.76 -12.39
N GLN A 413 -6.74 -17.42 -13.28
CA GLN A 413 -6.21 -17.85 -14.57
C GLN A 413 -5.91 -16.64 -15.48
N ARG A 414 -6.80 -15.66 -15.48
CA ARG A 414 -6.67 -14.47 -16.35
C ARG A 414 -5.44 -13.65 -16.01
N THR A 415 -5.15 -13.42 -14.74
CA THR A 415 -3.94 -12.69 -14.33
C THR A 415 -2.67 -13.42 -14.73
N GLN A 416 -2.65 -14.76 -14.67
CA GLN A 416 -1.54 -15.58 -15.14
C GLN A 416 -1.33 -15.46 -16.64
N ARG A 417 -2.40 -15.65 -17.43
CA ARG A 417 -2.34 -15.53 -18.89
C ARG A 417 -1.93 -14.13 -19.34
N ALA A 418 -2.48 -13.10 -18.70
CA ALA A 418 -2.12 -11.71 -18.96
C ALA A 418 -0.62 -11.47 -18.72
N PHE A 419 -0.08 -11.94 -17.60
CA PHE A 419 1.35 -11.84 -17.30
C PHE A 419 2.22 -12.51 -18.39
N MET A 420 1.93 -13.76 -18.74
CA MET A 420 2.67 -14.48 -19.79
C MET A 420 2.57 -13.78 -21.15
N HIS A 421 1.41 -13.21 -21.46
CA HIS A 421 1.19 -12.50 -22.70
C HIS A 421 1.98 -11.19 -22.78
N VAL A 422 2.10 -10.43 -21.69
CA VAL A 422 2.97 -9.22 -21.64
C VAL A 422 4.43 -9.61 -21.87
N VAL A 423 4.90 -10.66 -21.20
CA VAL A 423 6.28 -11.16 -21.37
C VAL A 423 6.54 -11.60 -22.81
N MET A 424 5.61 -12.33 -23.43
CA MET A 424 5.71 -12.72 -24.84
C MET A 424 5.75 -11.49 -25.77
N LYS A 425 4.88 -10.51 -25.54
CA LYS A 425 4.79 -9.31 -26.40
C LYS A 425 6.03 -8.44 -26.32
N LEU A 426 6.70 -8.39 -25.18
CA LEU A 426 8.01 -7.78 -25.08
C LEU A 426 9.04 -8.48 -25.98
N GLY A 427 9.05 -9.81 -26.04
CA GLY A 427 9.90 -10.56 -26.98
C GLY A 427 9.58 -10.25 -28.44
N GLU A 428 8.30 -10.03 -28.78
CA GLU A 428 7.87 -9.59 -30.12
C GLU A 428 8.35 -8.19 -30.49
N GLU A 429 8.25 -7.25 -29.54
CA GLU A 429 8.76 -5.90 -29.70
C GLU A 429 10.28 -5.93 -29.97
N ILE A 430 11.04 -6.69 -29.18
CA ILE A 430 12.48 -6.89 -29.39
C ILE A 430 12.77 -7.44 -30.80
N ASP A 431 12.06 -8.49 -31.22
CA ASP A 431 12.25 -9.07 -32.55
C ASP A 431 11.96 -8.06 -33.66
N GLN A 432 10.95 -7.20 -33.50
CA GLN A 432 10.59 -6.16 -34.49
C GLN A 432 11.64 -5.06 -34.57
N ARG A 433 12.16 -4.59 -33.42
CA ARG A 433 13.22 -3.56 -33.39
C ARG A 433 14.51 -4.04 -34.04
N ILE A 434 14.89 -5.30 -33.80
CA ILE A 434 16.09 -5.89 -34.39
C ILE A 434 15.91 -6.10 -35.91
N LYS A 435 14.73 -6.56 -36.37
CA LYS A 435 14.49 -6.87 -37.79
C LYS A 435 14.32 -5.61 -38.66
N SER A 436 13.72 -4.56 -38.11
CA SER A 436 13.33 -3.37 -38.86
C SER A 436 13.77 -2.09 -38.14
N PRO A 437 15.08 -1.88 -37.94
CA PRO A 437 15.59 -0.79 -37.10
C PRO A 437 15.28 0.60 -37.65
N SER A 438 15.08 0.73 -38.96
CA SER A 438 14.73 2.02 -39.61
C SER A 438 13.34 2.54 -39.25
N MET A 439 12.49 1.76 -38.56
CA MET A 439 11.16 2.19 -38.13
C MET A 439 11.16 2.89 -36.76
N TRP A 440 12.31 2.94 -36.08
CA TRP A 440 12.43 3.41 -34.70
C TRP A 440 13.49 4.51 -34.59
N SER A 441 13.37 5.37 -33.59
CA SER A 441 14.43 6.35 -33.33
C SER A 441 15.59 5.70 -32.59
N ASN A 442 16.76 6.31 -32.72
CA ASN A 442 17.92 5.88 -31.93
C ASN A 442 17.64 6.12 -30.45
N ASP A 443 18.11 5.19 -29.62
CA ASP A 443 18.00 5.26 -28.16
C ASP A 443 16.55 5.30 -27.62
N ASP A 444 15.57 4.83 -28.39
CA ASP A 444 14.18 4.72 -27.90
C ASP A 444 14.05 3.64 -26.83
N ALA A 445 13.32 3.93 -25.74
CA ALA A 445 12.96 2.95 -24.74
C ALA A 445 12.08 1.84 -25.34
N LEU A 446 12.20 0.60 -24.84
CA LEU A 446 11.28 -0.47 -25.24
C LEU A 446 9.87 -0.14 -24.74
N GLU A 447 8.91 -0.16 -25.66
CA GLU A 447 7.51 0.03 -25.31
C GLU A 447 6.92 -1.27 -24.80
N THR A 448 5.97 -1.16 -23.86
CA THR A 448 5.11 -2.29 -23.54
C THR A 448 3.95 -2.27 -24.55
N PRO A 449 3.75 -3.27 -25.44
CA PRO A 449 2.88 -3.13 -26.61
C PRO A 449 1.38 -2.86 -26.36
N TYR A 450 0.95 -2.85 -25.11
CA TYR A 450 -0.40 -2.50 -24.69
C TYR A 450 -0.45 -1.33 -23.71
N ALA A 451 0.69 -0.76 -23.34
CA ALA A 451 0.74 0.42 -22.50
C ALA A 451 0.05 1.57 -23.24
N ARG A 452 -1.14 1.92 -22.79
CA ARG A 452 -1.83 3.11 -23.27
C ARG A 452 -1.21 4.32 -22.58
N SER A 453 -0.86 5.36 -23.34
CA SER A 453 -0.49 6.65 -22.77
C SER A 453 -1.66 7.22 -21.95
N GLN A 454 -1.35 8.06 -20.96
CA GLN A 454 -2.40 8.71 -20.16
C GLN A 454 -3.41 9.47 -21.03
N SER A 455 -2.93 10.16 -22.07
CA SER A 455 -3.74 10.89 -23.04
C SER A 455 -4.69 10.00 -23.86
N SER A 456 -4.24 8.78 -24.20
CA SER A 456 -5.04 7.82 -25.00
C SER A 456 -6.23 7.26 -24.24
N ILE A 457 -6.15 7.19 -22.91
CA ILE A 457 -7.22 6.66 -22.06
C ILE A 457 -8.33 7.71 -21.86
N VAL A 458 -7.97 8.99 -21.78
CA VAL A 458 -8.93 10.11 -21.62
C VAL A 458 -9.88 10.22 -22.83
N SER A 459 -9.37 10.05 -24.05
CA SER A 459 -10.14 10.24 -25.28
C SER A 459 -11.22 9.19 -25.57
N ILE A 460 -11.16 8.01 -24.93
CA ILE A 460 -12.09 6.90 -25.17
C ILE A 460 -13.13 6.72 -24.05
N MET A 461 -13.10 7.59 -23.02
CA MET A 461 -13.97 7.52 -21.84
C MET A 461 -15.48 7.45 -22.12
N PRO A 462 -16.07 8.22 -23.04
CA PRO A 462 -17.51 8.16 -23.32
C PRO A 462 -17.95 6.85 -23.99
N LEU A 463 -17.02 6.12 -24.61
CA LEU A 463 -17.27 4.83 -25.26
C LEU A 463 -17.19 3.65 -24.28
N ILE A 464 -16.56 3.83 -23.12
CA ILE A 464 -16.29 2.73 -22.18
C ILE A 464 -17.50 2.40 -21.30
N SER A 465 -18.43 3.34 -21.06
CA SER A 465 -19.73 3.02 -20.45
C SER A 465 -20.63 2.18 -21.35
N ALA A 466 -20.30 2.04 -22.64
CA ALA A 466 -20.94 1.14 -23.59
C ALA A 466 -20.13 -0.15 -23.84
N ALA A 467 -18.99 -0.34 -23.15
CA ALA A 467 -17.94 -1.30 -23.51
C ALA A 467 -17.95 -2.66 -22.80
N ASP A 468 -18.89 -2.94 -21.88
CA ASP A 468 -19.06 -4.32 -21.39
C ASP A 468 -19.23 -5.30 -22.58
N SER A 469 -19.89 -4.84 -23.66
CA SER A 469 -20.08 -5.60 -24.91
C SER A 469 -18.88 -5.59 -25.87
N ALA A 470 -18.02 -4.58 -25.83
CA ALA A 470 -16.83 -4.49 -26.68
C ALA A 470 -15.63 -5.26 -26.10
N ILE A 471 -15.60 -5.41 -24.78
CA ILE A 471 -14.60 -6.20 -24.04
C ILE A 471 -14.80 -7.70 -24.30
N GLU A 472 -16.04 -8.19 -24.40
CA GLU A 472 -16.32 -9.54 -24.90
C GLU A 472 -15.87 -9.73 -26.37
N PHE A 473 -15.94 -8.69 -27.19
CA PHE A 473 -15.62 -8.75 -28.63
C PHE A 473 -14.11 -8.93 -28.90
N ASN A 474 -13.23 -8.28 -28.12
CA ASN A 474 -11.78 -8.53 -28.22
C ASN A 474 -11.34 -9.85 -27.57
N ASN A 475 -12.04 -10.31 -26.53
CA ASN A 475 -11.76 -11.58 -25.86
C ASN A 475 -11.97 -12.81 -26.77
N ARG A 476 -12.84 -12.72 -27.80
CA ARG A 476 -12.99 -13.79 -28.82
C ARG A 476 -11.79 -13.95 -29.76
N ARG A 477 -10.85 -13.00 -29.81
CA ARG A 477 -9.69 -13.07 -30.73
C ARG A 477 -8.42 -13.68 -30.12
N THR A 478 -8.29 -13.75 -28.79
CA THR A 478 -7.05 -14.20 -28.14
C THR A 478 -7.20 -15.40 -27.21
N ALA A 479 -8.42 -15.80 -26.81
CA ALA A 479 -8.62 -16.77 -25.73
C ALA A 479 -9.14 -18.16 -26.14
N SER A 480 -9.32 -18.49 -27.43
CA SER A 480 -10.13 -19.67 -27.80
C SER A 480 -9.42 -20.90 -28.37
N ASN A 481 -8.08 -21.01 -28.38
CA ASN A 481 -7.41 -22.26 -28.81
C ASN A 481 -6.30 -22.66 -27.81
N GLU A 482 -6.35 -23.89 -27.28
CA GLU A 482 -5.26 -24.48 -26.45
C GLU A 482 -3.91 -24.45 -27.19
N ASP A 483 -3.92 -24.60 -28.52
CA ASP A 483 -2.75 -24.47 -29.41
C ASP A 483 -2.14 -23.05 -29.41
N THR A 484 -2.91 -22.01 -29.05
CA THR A 484 -2.42 -20.61 -28.95
C THR A 484 -1.71 -20.35 -27.62
N GLN A 485 -2.20 -20.88 -26.50
CA GLN A 485 -1.60 -20.61 -25.19
C GLN A 485 -0.24 -21.31 -25.04
N GLY A 486 -0.11 -22.54 -25.54
CA GLY A 486 1.20 -23.23 -25.58
C GLY A 486 2.27 -22.44 -26.34
N ARG A 487 1.88 -21.74 -27.42
CA ARG A 487 2.79 -20.84 -28.17
C ARG A 487 3.17 -19.59 -27.39
N ILE A 488 2.21 -18.98 -26.67
CA ILE A 488 2.48 -17.83 -25.79
C ILE A 488 3.51 -18.23 -24.73
N ASP A 489 3.27 -19.34 -24.03
CA ASP A 489 4.13 -19.82 -22.97
C ASP A 489 5.53 -20.17 -23.49
N ALA A 490 5.62 -20.84 -24.64
CA ALA A 490 6.89 -21.20 -25.28
C ALA A 490 7.72 -19.97 -25.65
N LYS A 491 7.08 -18.90 -26.12
CA LYS A 491 7.77 -17.66 -26.49
C LYS A 491 8.13 -16.82 -25.27
N ALA A 492 7.24 -16.70 -24.29
CA ALA A 492 7.53 -16.05 -23.01
C ALA A 492 8.70 -16.73 -22.25
N ALA A 493 8.86 -18.05 -22.39
CA ALA A 493 9.99 -18.78 -21.81
C ALA A 493 11.36 -18.37 -22.41
N ASN A 494 11.39 -17.78 -23.61
CA ASN A 494 12.62 -17.33 -24.26
C ASN A 494 13.00 -15.88 -23.96
N ILE A 495 12.21 -15.16 -23.15
CA ILE A 495 12.40 -13.71 -22.95
C ILE A 495 13.80 -13.32 -22.47
N LEU A 496 14.44 -14.14 -21.63
CA LEU A 496 15.81 -13.88 -21.17
C LEU A 496 16.81 -13.93 -22.33
N ALA A 497 16.65 -14.88 -23.24
CA ALA A 497 17.46 -14.96 -24.45
C ALA A 497 17.15 -13.81 -25.41
N ASP A 498 15.89 -13.40 -25.51
CA ASP A 498 15.47 -12.26 -26.33
C ASP A 498 16.11 -10.96 -25.86
N VAL A 499 16.07 -10.68 -24.54
CA VAL A 499 16.73 -9.50 -23.95
C VAL A 499 18.25 -9.56 -24.07
N ALA A 500 18.86 -10.75 -23.98
CA ALA A 500 20.29 -10.89 -24.25
C ALA A 500 20.65 -10.55 -25.71
N ARG A 501 19.84 -11.01 -26.68
CA ARG A 501 19.99 -10.64 -28.10
C ARG A 501 19.81 -9.13 -28.30
N TRP A 502 18.80 -8.54 -27.66
CA TRP A 502 18.55 -7.09 -27.68
C TRP A 502 19.75 -6.30 -27.19
N ARG A 503 20.29 -6.62 -26.02
CA ARG A 503 21.46 -5.95 -25.44
C ARG A 503 22.70 -6.08 -26.33
N LYS A 504 22.90 -7.25 -26.94
CA LYS A 504 23.96 -7.43 -27.94
C LYS A 504 23.75 -6.52 -29.15
N TRP A 505 22.54 -6.49 -29.70
CA TRP A 505 22.21 -5.65 -30.84
C TRP A 505 22.42 -4.15 -30.54
N LEU A 506 21.98 -3.68 -29.36
CA LEU A 506 22.23 -2.31 -28.90
C LEU A 506 23.73 -1.99 -28.90
N SER A 507 24.55 -2.89 -28.33
CA SER A 507 26.01 -2.74 -28.31
C SER A 507 26.61 -2.71 -29.72
N ASP A 508 26.19 -3.62 -30.61
CA ASP A 508 26.71 -3.69 -31.99
C ASP A 508 26.39 -2.40 -32.76
N GLN A 509 25.21 -1.81 -32.52
CA GLN A 509 24.72 -0.59 -33.18
C GLN A 509 25.10 0.71 -32.46
N ASN A 510 25.89 0.68 -31.37
CA ASN A 510 26.18 1.83 -30.52
C ASN A 510 24.89 2.57 -30.09
N GLN A 511 23.88 1.83 -29.64
CA GLN A 511 22.61 2.34 -29.12
C GLN A 511 22.59 2.24 -27.59
N ALA A 512 21.93 3.20 -26.94
CA ALA A 512 21.73 3.18 -25.50
C ALA A 512 20.57 2.26 -25.10
N GLU A 513 20.71 1.55 -23.99
CA GLU A 513 19.58 0.90 -23.33
C GLU A 513 18.83 1.94 -22.47
N VAL A 514 17.79 2.53 -23.04
CA VAL A 514 16.95 3.54 -22.37
C VAL A 514 15.77 2.86 -21.66
N ARG A 515 15.46 3.33 -20.44
CA ARG A 515 14.37 2.85 -19.58
C ARG A 515 13.22 3.85 -19.53
N ASP A 516 12.02 3.41 -19.18
CA ASP A 516 10.86 4.30 -19.00
C ASP A 516 11.04 5.21 -17.77
N ALA A 517 11.32 6.50 -17.99
CA ALA A 517 11.50 7.49 -16.92
C ALA A 517 10.17 8.09 -16.43
N GLU A 518 9.11 8.03 -17.24
CA GLU A 518 7.79 8.58 -16.89
C GLU A 518 7.02 7.63 -15.97
N ALA A 519 7.19 6.32 -16.17
CA ALA A 519 6.66 5.27 -15.30
C ALA A 519 7.70 4.16 -15.04
N PRO A 520 8.76 4.42 -14.25
CA PRO A 520 9.81 3.44 -13.94
C PRO A 520 9.32 2.12 -13.34
N GLU A 521 8.14 2.12 -12.72
CA GLU A 521 7.53 0.91 -12.17
C GLU A 521 6.99 -0.02 -13.26
N ARG A 522 6.77 0.47 -14.48
CA ARG A 522 6.23 -0.26 -15.63
C ARG A 522 7.29 -0.65 -16.65
N ASP A 523 8.54 -0.26 -16.42
CA ASP A 523 9.64 -0.51 -17.34
C ASP A 523 9.75 -2.02 -17.67
N PRO A 524 9.54 -2.42 -18.94
CA PRO A 524 9.43 -3.83 -19.30
C PRO A 524 10.76 -4.57 -19.14
N LEU A 525 11.89 -3.89 -19.32
CA LEU A 525 13.20 -4.49 -19.09
C LEU A 525 13.46 -4.73 -17.59
N SER A 526 12.96 -3.88 -16.70
CA SER A 526 13.07 -4.08 -15.25
C SER A 526 12.33 -5.33 -14.79
N LEU A 527 11.20 -5.66 -15.42
CA LEU A 527 10.50 -6.93 -15.18
C LEU A 527 11.38 -8.12 -15.54
N VAL A 528 11.99 -8.10 -16.73
CA VAL A 528 12.84 -9.21 -17.19
C VAL A 528 14.11 -9.33 -16.36
N ASP A 529 14.72 -8.21 -15.97
CA ASP A 529 15.89 -8.17 -15.09
C ASP A 529 15.61 -8.78 -13.70
N ALA A 530 14.35 -8.79 -13.26
CA ALA A 530 13.94 -9.43 -12.02
C ALA A 530 13.65 -10.93 -12.16
N LEU A 531 13.57 -11.49 -13.37
CA LEU A 531 13.30 -12.92 -13.54
C LEU A 531 14.52 -13.76 -13.16
N LYS A 532 14.28 -14.83 -12.39
CA LYS A 532 15.27 -15.81 -11.99
C LYS A 532 15.22 -17.01 -12.94
N PRO A 533 16.32 -17.33 -13.66
CA PRO A 533 16.37 -18.47 -14.57
C PRO A 533 16.38 -19.82 -13.83
N ALA A 534 16.93 -19.86 -12.62
CA ALA A 534 16.94 -21.07 -11.80
C ALA A 534 15.53 -21.40 -11.31
N LYS A 535 15.21 -22.70 -11.25
CA LYS A 535 13.92 -23.18 -10.73
C LYS A 535 13.69 -22.62 -9.32
N ILE A 536 12.52 -22.03 -9.09
CA ILE A 536 12.15 -21.56 -7.75
C ILE A 536 12.17 -22.73 -6.74
N PRO A 537 12.73 -22.53 -5.52
CA PRO A 537 12.66 -23.55 -4.48
C PRO A 537 11.21 -23.93 -4.17
N GLU A 538 10.97 -25.21 -3.90
CA GLU A 538 9.62 -25.73 -3.62
C GLU A 538 8.95 -24.99 -2.46
N ALA A 539 9.67 -24.78 -1.35
CA ALA A 539 9.17 -24.03 -0.20
C ALA A 539 8.76 -22.58 -0.53
N VAL A 540 9.43 -21.91 -1.48
CA VAL A 540 9.02 -20.57 -1.95
C VAL A 540 7.73 -20.66 -2.77
N GLY A 541 7.60 -21.68 -3.62
CA GLY A 541 6.38 -21.95 -4.37
C GLY A 541 5.20 -22.29 -3.47
N GLU A 542 5.40 -23.14 -2.46
CA GLU A 542 4.39 -23.51 -1.46
C GLU A 542 3.97 -22.32 -0.60
N PHE A 543 4.91 -21.45 -0.25
CA PHE A 543 4.63 -20.20 0.45
C PHE A 543 3.69 -19.32 -0.38
N PHE A 544 3.98 -19.13 -1.67
CA PHE A 544 3.09 -18.36 -2.56
C PHE A 544 1.74 -19.04 -2.78
N ASP A 545 1.71 -20.36 -2.97
CA ASP A 545 0.48 -21.14 -3.13
C ASP A 545 -0.42 -20.98 -1.90
N THR A 546 0.15 -21.05 -0.70
CA THR A 546 -0.61 -21.14 0.55
C THR A 546 -0.99 -19.78 1.11
N TYR A 547 -0.10 -18.79 1.03
CA TYR A 547 -0.21 -17.59 1.86
C TYR A 547 -0.29 -16.27 1.10
N VAL A 548 0.26 -16.17 -0.11
CA VAL A 548 0.27 -14.91 -0.87
C VAL A 548 -0.88 -14.86 -1.84
N HIS A 549 -1.82 -13.93 -1.62
CA HIS A 549 -2.97 -13.73 -2.48
C HIS A 549 -2.58 -13.08 -3.81
N ASP A 550 -3.44 -13.19 -4.81
CA ASP A 550 -3.40 -12.43 -6.06
C ASP A 550 -4.39 -11.27 -5.92
N SER A 551 -3.88 -10.11 -5.46
CA SER A 551 -4.72 -8.95 -5.17
C SER A 551 -5.46 -8.43 -6.40
N MET A 552 -4.88 -8.58 -7.59
CA MET A 552 -5.51 -8.19 -8.86
C MET A 552 -6.70 -9.10 -9.19
N ALA A 553 -6.54 -10.42 -9.05
CA ALA A 553 -7.63 -11.36 -9.30
C ALA A 553 -8.80 -11.16 -8.33
N GLY A 554 -8.51 -11.00 -7.03
CA GLY A 554 -9.55 -10.75 -6.03
C GLY A 554 -10.27 -9.41 -6.25
N PHE A 555 -9.52 -8.37 -6.64
CA PHE A 555 -10.10 -7.08 -6.98
C PHE A 555 -11.03 -7.16 -8.21
N ALA A 556 -10.58 -7.84 -9.27
CA ALA A 556 -11.39 -8.05 -10.47
C ALA A 556 -12.66 -8.87 -10.21
N ALA A 557 -12.59 -9.84 -9.29
CA ALA A 557 -13.76 -10.62 -8.88
C ALA A 557 -14.80 -9.76 -8.14
N ASN A 558 -14.36 -8.89 -7.24
CA ASN A 558 -15.24 -8.12 -6.38
C ASN A 558 -15.78 -6.85 -7.02
N SER A 559 -15.02 -6.23 -7.93
CA SER A 559 -15.38 -4.94 -8.55
C SER A 559 -15.81 -5.07 -10.00
N SER A 560 -15.73 -6.26 -10.61
CA SER A 560 -15.89 -6.48 -12.05
C SER A 560 -14.93 -5.63 -12.92
N VAL A 561 -13.88 -5.06 -12.32
CA VAL A 561 -12.86 -4.26 -13.00
C VAL A 561 -11.56 -5.04 -13.09
N ASP A 562 -11.19 -5.42 -14.31
CA ASP A 562 -9.92 -6.08 -14.59
C ASP A 562 -8.90 -5.07 -15.11
N GLU A 563 -7.92 -4.72 -14.28
CA GLU A 563 -6.93 -3.69 -14.57
C GLU A 563 -6.15 -3.94 -15.87
N PHE A 564 -5.91 -5.20 -16.25
CA PHE A 564 -5.21 -5.53 -17.48
C PHE A 564 -5.96 -5.02 -18.71
N ILE A 565 -7.30 -5.03 -18.69
CA ILE A 565 -8.12 -4.48 -19.78
C ILE A 565 -7.85 -2.98 -19.99
N TRP A 566 -7.55 -2.27 -18.91
CA TRP A 566 -7.41 -0.82 -18.91
C TRP A 566 -6.00 -0.36 -19.24
N ASN A 567 -4.99 -1.00 -18.61
CA ASN A 567 -3.60 -0.57 -18.72
C ASN A 567 -2.75 -1.42 -19.66
N GLY A 568 -3.22 -2.61 -20.05
CA GLY A 568 -2.49 -3.54 -20.93
C GLY A 568 -1.29 -4.27 -20.30
N ILE A 569 -0.99 -4.02 -19.03
CA ILE A 569 0.21 -4.49 -18.33
C ILE A 569 -0.16 -5.50 -17.22
N GLY A 570 -1.31 -5.31 -16.57
CA GLY A 570 -1.74 -6.19 -15.48
C GLY A 570 -0.71 -6.18 -14.34
N MET A 571 -0.30 -7.38 -13.88
CA MET A 571 0.69 -7.54 -12.82
C MET A 571 2.15 -7.47 -13.29
N ALA A 572 2.41 -7.31 -14.58
CA ALA A 572 3.76 -7.29 -15.14
C ALA A 572 4.48 -5.95 -14.90
N LYS A 573 4.48 -5.48 -13.65
CA LYS A 573 4.99 -4.18 -13.20
C LYS A 573 5.28 -4.19 -11.71
N PHE A 574 6.13 -3.28 -11.25
CA PHE A 574 6.39 -3.04 -9.84
C PHE A 574 5.38 -2.09 -9.22
N ARG A 575 5.35 -2.07 -7.90
CA ARG A 575 4.57 -1.11 -7.13
C ARG A 575 5.17 0.29 -7.26
N ARG A 576 4.33 1.29 -7.47
CA ARG A 576 4.72 2.70 -7.33
C ARG A 576 4.87 3.05 -5.85
N ILE A 577 5.89 3.84 -5.52
CA ILE A 577 6.22 4.25 -4.15
C ILE A 577 6.40 5.77 -4.11
N TYR A 578 5.78 6.42 -3.13
CA TYR A 578 5.86 7.86 -2.89
C TYR A 578 6.74 8.21 -1.67
N PHE A 579 7.44 9.34 -1.77
CA PHE A 579 8.42 9.85 -0.81
C PHE A 579 8.06 11.23 -0.29
N GLY A 580 6.96 11.31 0.47
CA GLY A 580 6.38 12.58 0.91
C GLY A 580 5.78 13.37 -0.26
N ASP A 581 5.79 14.69 -0.18
CA ASP A 581 5.08 15.57 -1.13
C ASP A 581 5.66 15.55 -2.55
N ARG A 582 6.88 15.05 -2.74
CA ARG A 582 7.49 14.91 -4.07
C ARG A 582 7.05 13.62 -4.79
N GLY A 583 6.14 12.84 -4.22
CA GLY A 583 5.61 11.63 -4.83
C GLY A 583 6.74 10.68 -5.24
N ASP A 584 6.75 10.26 -6.51
CA ASP A 584 7.73 9.34 -7.10
C ASP A 584 8.84 10.03 -7.89
N ALA A 585 8.95 11.37 -7.80
CA ALA A 585 9.91 12.17 -8.57
C ALA A 585 11.36 11.67 -8.43
N MET A 586 11.75 11.22 -7.23
CA MET A 586 13.09 10.68 -6.98
C MET A 586 13.41 9.48 -7.88
N THR A 587 12.46 8.56 -8.06
CA THR A 587 12.66 7.37 -8.90
C THR A 587 12.73 7.78 -10.37
N LYS A 588 11.87 8.70 -10.81
CA LYS A 588 11.86 9.23 -12.18
C LYS A 588 13.17 9.96 -12.52
N GLU A 589 13.60 10.87 -11.65
CA GLU A 589 14.84 11.64 -11.80
C GLU A 589 16.09 10.73 -11.83
N ALA A 590 16.10 9.65 -11.02
CA ALA A 590 17.18 8.68 -11.03
C ALA A 590 17.28 7.91 -12.36
N VAL A 591 16.14 7.49 -12.92
CA VAL A 591 16.08 6.84 -14.23
C VAL A 591 16.43 7.81 -15.35
N GLU A 592 15.89 9.03 -15.33
CA GLU A 592 16.18 10.06 -16.32
C GLU A 592 17.68 10.40 -16.36
N LYS A 593 18.31 10.56 -15.20
CA LYS A 593 19.76 10.77 -15.10
C LYS A 593 20.54 9.61 -15.72
N THR A 594 20.18 8.38 -15.39
CA THR A 594 20.83 7.16 -15.92
C THR A 594 20.67 7.07 -17.44
N ASN A 595 19.48 7.38 -17.97
CA ASN A 595 19.22 7.43 -19.40
C ASN A 595 20.11 8.47 -20.10
N LYS A 596 20.19 9.70 -19.57
CA LYS A 596 21.03 10.78 -20.12
C LYS A 596 22.50 10.35 -20.23
N GLU A 597 23.04 9.70 -19.19
CA GLU A 597 24.41 9.18 -19.19
C GLU A 597 24.62 8.11 -20.27
N ARG A 598 23.70 7.15 -20.40
CA ARG A 598 23.76 6.09 -21.43
C ARG A 598 23.66 6.64 -22.85
N VAL A 599 22.72 7.56 -23.09
CA VAL A 599 22.50 8.22 -24.39
C VAL A 599 23.70 9.07 -24.80
N ALA A 600 24.28 9.82 -23.87
CA ALA A 600 25.48 10.62 -24.12
C ALA A 600 26.66 9.75 -24.55
N LYS A 601 26.86 8.61 -23.87
CA LYS A 601 27.90 7.63 -24.23
C LYS A 601 27.65 7.03 -25.62
N ALA A 602 26.44 6.51 -25.88
CA ALA A 602 26.09 5.93 -27.17
C ALA A 602 26.26 6.94 -28.33
N SER A 603 25.84 8.19 -28.11
CA SER A 603 26.01 9.28 -29.08
C SER A 603 27.47 9.64 -29.35
N HIS A 604 28.33 9.60 -28.32
CA HIS A 604 29.77 9.74 -28.48
C HIS A 604 30.34 8.61 -29.35
N ASP A 605 30.00 7.36 -29.03
CA ASP A 605 30.54 6.17 -29.72
C ASP A 605 30.08 6.10 -31.18
N ARG A 606 28.84 6.53 -31.49
CA ARG A 606 28.36 6.67 -32.87
C ARG A 606 29.14 7.73 -33.65
N ARG A 607 29.43 8.89 -33.04
CA ARG A 607 30.22 9.95 -33.69
C ARG A 607 31.64 9.49 -33.98
N GLN A 608 32.27 8.82 -33.01
CA GLN A 608 33.61 8.25 -33.18
C GLN A 608 33.65 7.21 -34.30
N ARG A 609 32.67 6.30 -34.36
CA ARG A 609 32.56 5.32 -35.45
C ARG A 609 32.36 6.00 -36.81
N ALA A 610 31.46 6.98 -36.90
CA ALA A 610 31.22 7.73 -38.14
C ALA A 610 32.48 8.47 -38.61
N GLN A 611 33.29 9.00 -37.68
CA GLN A 611 34.58 9.61 -37.99
C GLN A 611 35.55 8.58 -38.57
N TRP A 612 35.75 7.43 -37.91
CA TRP A 612 36.61 6.35 -38.43
C TRP A 612 36.15 5.82 -39.79
N ASP A 613 34.85 5.69 -40.01
CA ASP A 613 34.30 5.27 -41.32
C ASP A 613 34.56 6.33 -42.41
N SER A 614 34.60 7.61 -42.05
CA SER A 614 34.95 8.71 -42.95
C SER A 614 36.43 8.68 -43.31
N GLU A 615 37.29 8.57 -42.29
CA GLU A 615 38.76 8.49 -42.43
C GLU A 615 39.17 7.25 -43.23
N SER A 616 38.54 6.10 -42.99
CA SER A 616 38.79 4.85 -43.73
C SER A 616 38.37 4.96 -45.21
N ARG A 617 37.24 5.62 -45.50
CA ARG A 617 36.80 5.90 -46.88
C ARG A 617 37.75 6.87 -47.59
N GLU A 618 38.24 7.89 -46.90
CA GLU A 618 39.21 8.85 -47.44
C GLU A 618 40.57 8.19 -47.71
N PHE A 619 41.06 7.38 -46.77
CA PHE A 619 42.27 6.57 -46.96
C PHE A 619 42.14 5.62 -48.17
N SER A 620 40.99 4.95 -48.30
CA SER A 620 40.74 4.05 -49.44
C SER A 620 40.68 4.81 -50.78
N ARG A 621 40.13 6.03 -50.80
CA ARG A 621 40.09 6.88 -52.00
C ARG A 621 41.48 7.37 -52.42
N THR A 622 42.33 7.72 -51.46
CA THR A 622 43.66 8.28 -51.72
C THR A 622 44.70 7.21 -52.13
N GLN A 623 44.43 5.92 -51.88
CA GLN A 623 45.28 4.80 -52.33
C GLN A 623 44.86 4.17 -53.67
N MET A 624 43.79 4.62 -54.33
CA MET A 624 43.53 4.20 -55.71
C MET A 624 44.58 4.85 -56.64
N PRO A 625 45.38 4.06 -57.39
CA PRO A 625 46.33 4.63 -58.34
C PRO A 625 45.57 5.46 -59.37
N MET A 626 45.99 6.71 -59.60
CA MET A 626 45.58 7.43 -60.81
C MET A 626 45.99 6.57 -62.00
N ARG A 627 45.02 5.98 -62.69
CA ARG A 627 45.23 5.32 -63.97
C ARG A 627 45.39 6.34 -65.08
#